data_AF-A0A7W1WM74-F1
#
_entry.id   AF-A0A7W1WM74-F1
#
_cell.length_a   1.000
_cell.length_b   1.000
_cell.length_c   1.000
_cell.angle_alpha   90.00
_cell.angle_beta   90.00
_cell.angle_gamma   90.00
#
_symmetry.space_group_name_H-M   'P 1'
#
loop_
_entity.id
_entity.type
_entity.pdbx_description
1 polymer ?
#
loop_
_entity_poly.entity_id
_entity_poly.type
_entity_poly.pdbx_seq_one_letter_code
_entity_poly.pdbx_strand_id
1 'polypeptide(L)'
;MKIDATDAVAALSELVDAGFTHDFRIQNGKLVDVSAGLAVNPAEVTVRMKLRFETEPGSGDASNIYALEIADTGVKGFLVDALDLEGDGAPQDLVKSLKTAEPDTRSEMTEDEDYRYGVRKVRKSEFNADPGRYVLRLGFPDFPECPFGQGFTMLGFDTARQEYVWLVTKIIGDERLQRVPFQGENSEA
;
A
#
# COMPACT_ATOMS: atom_id res chain seq x y z
N MET A 1 -0.61 -3.86 -22.12
CA MET A 1 0.15 -4.51 -21.03
C MET A 1 -0.72 -5.59 -20.46
N LYS A 2 -0.16 -6.78 -20.24
CA LYS A 2 -0.84 -7.90 -19.57
C LYS A 2 -0.03 -8.21 -18.33
N ILE A 3 -0.68 -8.28 -17.18
CA ILE A 3 -0.09 -8.64 -15.90
C ILE A 3 -0.72 -9.97 -15.52
N ASP A 4 0.06 -11.02 -15.31
CA ASP A 4 -0.42 -12.37 -15.00
C ASP A 4 -0.33 -12.72 -13.50
N ALA A 5 0.18 -11.79 -12.70
CA ALA A 5 0.34 -11.89 -11.26
C ALA A 5 -0.90 -12.37 -10.48
N THR A 6 -0.66 -13.26 -9.52
CA THR A 6 -1.65 -13.85 -8.61
C THR A 6 -1.80 -13.12 -7.28
N ASP A 7 -0.87 -12.24 -6.95
CA ASP A 7 -0.90 -11.39 -5.76
C ASP A 7 -0.30 -9.99 -6.05
N ALA A 8 -0.40 -9.10 -5.05
CA ALA A 8 0.09 -7.74 -5.14
C ALA A 8 1.62 -7.65 -5.31
N VAL A 9 2.36 -8.62 -4.78
CA VAL A 9 3.83 -8.69 -4.83
C VAL A 9 4.26 -8.98 -6.26
N ALA A 10 3.78 -10.08 -6.84
CA ALA A 10 4.05 -10.45 -8.22
C ALA A 10 3.63 -9.32 -9.19
N ALA A 11 2.51 -8.65 -8.91
CA ALA A 11 2.02 -7.56 -9.75
C ALA A 11 2.97 -6.37 -9.78
N LEU A 12 3.52 -5.96 -8.63
CA LEU A 12 4.52 -4.89 -8.56
C LEU A 12 5.80 -5.27 -9.31
N SER A 13 6.24 -6.53 -9.20
CA SER A 13 7.41 -7.02 -9.96
C SER A 13 7.19 -6.88 -11.46
N GLU A 14 6.06 -7.38 -11.97
CA GLU A 14 5.74 -7.32 -13.39
C GLU A 14 5.54 -5.87 -13.89
N LEU A 15 5.02 -4.97 -13.04
CA LEU A 15 4.91 -3.55 -13.35
C LEU A 15 6.29 -2.88 -13.47
N VAL A 16 7.22 -3.21 -12.57
CA VAL A 16 8.61 -2.74 -12.64
C VAL A 16 9.27 -3.23 -13.92
N ASP A 17 9.12 -4.51 -14.27
CA ASP A 17 9.63 -5.08 -15.52
C ASP A 17 9.00 -4.41 -16.76
N ALA A 18 7.77 -3.93 -16.65
CA ALA A 18 7.08 -3.15 -17.67
C ALA A 18 7.45 -1.65 -17.69
N GLY A 19 8.38 -1.21 -16.84
CA GLY A 19 8.92 0.16 -16.78
C GLY A 19 8.20 1.12 -15.83
N PHE A 20 7.30 0.64 -14.98
CA PHE A 20 6.69 1.44 -13.92
C PHE A 20 7.60 1.43 -12.69
N THR A 21 8.43 2.45 -12.55
CA THR A 21 9.55 2.46 -11.59
C THR A 21 9.46 3.57 -10.55
N HIS A 22 8.53 4.52 -10.72
CA HIS A 22 8.29 5.59 -9.75
C HIS A 22 7.30 5.15 -8.67
N ASP A 23 7.54 5.59 -7.44
CA ASP A 23 6.66 5.37 -6.30
C ASP A 23 5.80 6.61 -6.09
N PHE A 24 4.50 6.47 -6.32
CA PHE A 24 3.53 7.53 -6.10
C PHE A 24 2.81 7.31 -4.78
N ARG A 25 2.75 8.35 -3.94
CA ARG A 25 2.09 8.32 -2.64
C ARG A 25 1.18 9.52 -2.43
N ILE A 26 0.19 9.35 -1.57
CA ILE A 26 -0.59 10.46 -1.03
C ILE A 26 0.11 10.95 0.24
N GLN A 27 0.48 12.22 0.26
CA GLN A 27 1.10 12.87 1.42
C GLN A 27 0.50 14.25 1.61
N ASN A 28 -0.04 14.51 2.80
CA ASN A 28 -0.68 15.79 3.14
C ASN A 28 -1.74 16.20 2.10
N GLY A 29 -2.55 15.23 1.67
CA GLY A 29 -3.59 15.40 0.65
C GLY A 29 -3.11 15.75 -0.75
N LYS A 30 -1.84 15.45 -1.08
CA LYS A 30 -1.25 15.65 -2.41
C LYS A 30 -0.70 14.35 -2.95
N LEU A 31 -0.74 14.18 -4.28
CA LEU A 31 0.02 13.13 -4.95
C LEU A 31 1.48 13.56 -5.05
N VAL A 32 2.39 12.69 -4.63
CA VAL A 32 3.83 12.94 -4.64
C VAL A 32 4.52 11.76 -5.30
N ASP A 33 5.41 12.05 -6.24
CA ASP A 33 6.44 11.14 -6.71
C ASP A 33 7.58 11.15 -5.68
N VAL A 34 7.61 10.13 -4.82
CA VAL A 34 8.63 10.07 -3.76
C VAL A 34 10.00 9.68 -4.30
N SER A 35 10.05 9.00 -5.46
CA SER A 35 11.31 8.67 -6.14
C SER A 35 12.02 9.92 -6.64
N ALA A 36 11.26 10.92 -7.10
CA ALA A 36 11.80 12.20 -7.57
C ALA A 36 11.75 13.33 -6.52
N GLY A 37 11.01 13.15 -5.42
CA GLY A 37 10.75 14.20 -4.44
C GLY A 37 9.89 15.34 -4.98
N LEU A 38 8.98 15.04 -5.93
CA LEU A 38 8.19 16.04 -6.66
C LEU A 38 6.69 15.88 -6.40
N ALA A 39 5.99 17.00 -6.27
CA ALA A 39 4.53 16.99 -6.29
C ALA A 39 4.03 16.69 -7.71
N VAL A 40 2.99 15.86 -7.82
CA VAL A 40 2.36 15.49 -9.08
C VAL A 40 0.99 16.13 -9.16
N ASN A 41 0.69 16.77 -10.29
CA ASN A 41 -0.64 17.30 -10.56
C ASN A 41 -1.62 16.15 -10.88
N PRO A 42 -2.68 15.94 -10.08
CA PRO A 42 -3.66 14.88 -10.33
C PRO A 42 -4.31 14.91 -11.73
N ALA A 43 -4.43 16.08 -12.34
CA ALA A 43 -5.03 16.24 -13.66
C ALA A 43 -4.15 15.70 -14.80
N GLU A 44 -2.85 15.52 -14.56
CA GLU A 44 -1.89 14.99 -15.53
C GLU A 44 -1.72 13.47 -15.42
N VAL A 45 -2.39 12.84 -14.45
CA VAL A 45 -2.27 11.41 -14.19
C VAL A 45 -3.21 10.61 -15.09
N THR A 46 -2.63 9.70 -15.85
CA THR A 46 -3.37 8.67 -16.59
C THR A 46 -3.26 7.34 -15.87
N VAL A 47 -4.40 6.72 -15.54
CA VAL A 47 -4.43 5.35 -15.00
C VAL A 47 -4.29 4.36 -16.16
N ARG A 48 -3.15 3.68 -16.23
CA ARG A 48 -2.84 2.69 -17.29
C ARG A 48 -3.36 1.31 -16.96
N MET A 49 -3.45 1.00 -15.67
CA MET A 49 -4.01 -0.25 -15.17
C MET A 49 -4.46 -0.08 -13.73
N LYS A 50 -5.52 -0.80 -13.35
CA LYS A 50 -5.98 -0.93 -11.98
C LYS A 50 -6.07 -2.42 -11.67
N LEU A 51 -5.29 -2.87 -10.71
CA LEU A 51 -5.31 -4.24 -10.20
C LEU A 51 -5.95 -4.22 -8.81
N ARG A 52 -6.84 -5.18 -8.55
CA ARG A 52 -7.46 -5.37 -7.25
C ARG A 52 -7.24 -6.79 -6.78
N PHE A 53 -6.51 -6.95 -5.68
CA PHE A 53 -6.24 -8.23 -5.04
C PHE A 53 -7.08 -8.37 -3.78
N GLU A 54 -8.20 -9.09 -3.86
CA GLU A 54 -9.07 -9.32 -2.72
C GLU A 54 -8.44 -10.31 -1.75
N THR A 55 -8.38 -9.93 -0.48
CA THR A 55 -7.87 -10.83 0.59
C THR A 55 -8.78 -12.03 0.78
N GLU A 56 -10.09 -11.80 0.72
CA GLU A 56 -11.13 -12.82 0.74
C GLU A 56 -12.22 -12.38 -0.26
N PRO A 57 -12.69 -13.26 -1.15
CA PRO A 57 -13.68 -12.92 -2.15
C PRO A 57 -14.93 -12.26 -1.54
N GLY A 58 -15.29 -11.08 -2.02
CA GLY A 58 -16.48 -10.37 -1.55
C GLY A 58 -16.40 -9.80 -0.12
N SER A 59 -15.26 -9.91 0.56
CA SER A 59 -15.06 -9.28 1.87
C SER A 59 -15.02 -7.75 1.78
N GLY A 60 -14.74 -7.21 0.60
CA GLY A 60 -14.43 -5.79 0.38
C GLY A 60 -13.01 -5.40 0.77
N ASP A 61 -12.27 -6.26 1.46
CA ASP A 61 -10.86 -6.07 1.82
C ASP A 61 -9.97 -6.47 0.64
N ALA A 62 -9.21 -5.51 0.12
CA ALA A 62 -8.34 -5.74 -1.01
C ALA A 62 -7.19 -4.74 -1.01
N SER A 63 -6.12 -5.12 -1.70
CA SER A 63 -5.10 -4.17 -2.12
C SER A 63 -5.37 -3.71 -3.53
N ASN A 64 -5.38 -2.40 -3.72
CA ASN A 64 -5.49 -1.82 -5.05
C ASN A 64 -4.10 -1.34 -5.47
N ILE A 65 -3.70 -1.68 -6.69
CA ILE A 65 -2.49 -1.16 -7.31
C ILE A 65 -2.92 -0.41 -8.56
N TYR A 66 -2.49 0.84 -8.66
CA TYR A 66 -2.73 1.67 -9.82
C TYR A 66 -1.41 1.90 -10.54
N ALA A 67 -1.31 1.43 -11.78
CA ALA A 67 -0.20 1.78 -12.66
C ALA A 67 -0.52 3.14 -13.28
N LEU A 68 0.31 4.14 -12.99
CA LEU A 68 0.10 5.53 -13.35
C LEU A 68 1.15 5.99 -14.36
N GLU A 69 0.74 6.85 -15.27
CA GLU A 69 1.62 7.56 -16.21
C GLU A 69 1.31 9.06 -16.17
N ILE A 70 2.34 9.89 -16.00
CA ILE A 70 2.21 11.35 -16.05
C ILE A 70 2.26 11.78 -17.52
N ALA A 71 1.17 12.37 -18.02
CA ALA A 71 0.99 12.65 -19.45
C ALA A 71 2.09 13.53 -20.07
N ASP A 72 2.53 14.56 -19.35
CA ASP A 72 3.47 15.55 -19.88
C ASP A 72 4.92 15.05 -19.94
N THR A 73 5.29 14.13 -19.05
CA THR A 73 6.69 13.65 -18.90
C THR A 73 6.87 12.21 -19.35
N GLY A 74 5.79 11.43 -19.47
CA GLY A 74 5.84 9.99 -19.72
C GLY A 74 6.36 9.18 -18.53
N VAL A 75 6.54 9.80 -17.36
CA VAL A 75 7.00 9.14 -16.13
C VAL A 75 5.97 8.10 -15.71
N LYS A 76 6.45 6.88 -15.41
CA LYS A 76 5.63 5.72 -15.07
C LYS A 76 5.97 5.20 -13.69
N GLY A 77 4.93 4.90 -12.93
CA GLY A 77 5.05 4.42 -11.58
C GLY A 77 3.78 3.77 -11.08
N PHE A 78 3.76 3.41 -9.81
CA PHE A 78 2.59 2.81 -9.19
C PHE A 78 2.20 3.54 -7.92
N LEU A 79 0.90 3.59 -7.68
CA LEU A 79 0.29 3.97 -6.42
C LEU A 79 -0.31 2.69 -5.83
N VAL A 80 0.23 2.27 -4.69
CA VAL A 80 -0.35 1.16 -3.90
C VAL A 80 -1.28 1.76 -2.87
N ASP A 81 -2.53 1.33 -2.92
CA ASP A 81 -3.52 1.69 -1.94
C ASP A 81 -3.92 0.47 -1.10
N ALA A 82 -3.60 0.54 0.18
CA ALA A 82 -4.04 -0.41 1.20
C ALA A 82 -5.20 0.12 2.05
N LEU A 83 -5.71 1.32 1.79
CA LEU A 83 -6.76 2.03 2.56
C LEU A 83 -7.46 2.97 1.60
N ASP A 84 -8.70 2.68 1.19
CA ASP A 84 -9.51 3.56 0.34
C ASP A 84 -9.09 5.03 0.52
N LEU A 85 -8.42 5.58 -0.52
CA LEU A 85 -7.68 6.85 -0.67
C LEU A 85 -8.15 8.09 0.15
N GLU A 86 -9.32 8.00 0.74
CA GLU A 86 -9.99 8.93 1.64
C GLU A 86 -9.24 9.14 2.98
N GLY A 87 -8.48 8.15 3.48
CA GLY A 87 -7.81 8.24 4.79
C GLY A 87 -6.77 9.35 4.94
N ASP A 88 -5.89 9.52 3.95
CA ASP A 88 -4.87 10.60 3.90
C ASP A 88 -5.34 11.85 3.13
N GLY A 89 -6.63 11.87 2.75
CA GLY A 89 -7.26 12.97 2.04
C GLY A 89 -6.78 13.13 0.60
N ALA A 90 -6.80 12.05 -0.21
CA ALA A 90 -6.40 12.14 -1.61
C ALA A 90 -7.14 13.24 -2.39
N PRO A 91 -6.47 13.92 -3.35
CA PRO A 91 -7.11 14.92 -4.19
C PRO A 91 -8.37 14.35 -4.88
N GLN A 92 -9.47 15.10 -4.85
CA GLN A 92 -10.75 14.63 -5.42
C GLN A 92 -10.64 14.26 -6.90
N ASP A 93 -9.87 15.02 -7.68
CA ASP A 93 -9.64 14.74 -9.09
C ASP A 93 -8.86 13.43 -9.29
N LEU A 94 -7.90 13.14 -8.41
CA LEU A 94 -7.21 11.85 -8.42
C LEU A 94 -8.19 10.72 -8.10
N VAL A 95 -8.97 10.85 -7.03
CA VAL A 95 -9.97 9.84 -6.64
C VAL A 95 -10.94 9.55 -7.79
N LYS A 96 -11.39 10.59 -8.49
CA LYS A 96 -12.26 10.45 -9.67
C LYS A 96 -11.57 9.65 -10.77
N SER A 97 -10.34 9.99 -11.14
CA SER A 97 -9.55 9.27 -12.16
C SER A 97 -9.35 7.80 -11.78
N LEU A 98 -9.00 7.51 -10.52
CA LEU A 98 -8.79 6.15 -10.02
C LEU A 98 -10.09 5.31 -9.97
N LYS A 99 -11.24 5.96 -9.78
CA LYS A 99 -12.58 5.32 -9.82
C LYS A 99 -13.05 5.02 -11.23
N THR A 100 -12.65 5.79 -12.24
CA THR A 100 -13.04 5.55 -13.65
C THR A 100 -12.36 4.35 -14.30
N ALA A 101 -11.23 3.89 -13.77
CA ALA A 101 -10.56 2.70 -14.28
C ALA A 101 -11.29 1.43 -13.78
N GLU A 102 -11.65 0.55 -14.72
CA GLU A 102 -12.17 -0.77 -14.40
C GLU A 102 -11.06 -1.63 -13.76
N PRO A 103 -11.30 -2.21 -12.57
CA PRO A 103 -10.31 -3.06 -11.92
C PRO A 103 -10.26 -4.45 -12.56
N ASP A 104 -9.06 -4.91 -12.87
CA ASP A 104 -8.79 -6.34 -13.02
C ASP A 104 -8.74 -6.95 -11.61
N THR A 105 -9.84 -7.62 -11.23
CA THR A 105 -10.07 -8.12 -9.89
C THR A 105 -9.70 -9.59 -9.79
N ARG A 106 -8.87 -9.91 -8.80
CA ARG A 106 -8.32 -11.24 -8.56
C ARG A 106 -8.42 -11.57 -7.08
N SER A 107 -8.67 -12.83 -6.77
CA SER A 107 -8.45 -13.33 -5.42
C SER A 107 -6.95 -13.46 -5.20
N GLU A 108 -6.43 -12.88 -4.12
CA GLU A 108 -5.01 -12.99 -3.76
C GLU A 108 -4.72 -14.47 -3.46
N MET A 109 -3.96 -15.14 -4.34
CA MET A 109 -3.51 -16.51 -4.13
C MET A 109 -2.05 -16.47 -3.70
N THR A 110 -1.79 -16.36 -2.41
CA THR A 110 -0.46 -16.59 -1.86
C THR A 110 -0.28 -18.10 -1.70
N GLU A 111 0.72 -18.69 -2.38
CA GLU A 111 1.10 -20.11 -2.23
C GLU A 111 1.49 -20.47 -0.78
N ASP A 112 1.79 -19.45 0.04
CA ASP A 112 1.93 -19.51 1.49
C ASP A 112 0.80 -18.65 2.11
N GLU A 113 -0.33 -19.26 2.46
CA GLU A 113 -1.63 -18.62 2.80
C GLU A 113 -1.58 -17.56 3.93
N ASP A 114 -0.43 -17.38 4.59
CA ASP A 114 -0.24 -16.54 5.76
C ASP A 114 0.91 -15.52 5.64
N TYR A 115 1.51 -15.28 4.47
CA TYR A 115 2.58 -14.28 4.30
C TYR A 115 2.36 -13.31 3.14
N ARG A 116 2.83 -12.07 3.31
CA ARG A 116 2.83 -11.03 2.28
C ARG A 116 4.06 -10.14 2.42
N TYR A 117 4.78 -9.89 1.33
CA TYR A 117 6.06 -9.18 1.32
C TYR A 117 7.06 -9.72 2.35
N GLY A 118 7.08 -11.04 2.57
CA GLY A 118 7.95 -11.69 3.56
C GLY A 118 7.53 -11.52 5.02
N VAL A 119 6.39 -10.90 5.31
CA VAL A 119 5.85 -10.76 6.68
C VAL A 119 4.52 -11.48 6.85
N ARG A 120 4.23 -11.96 8.06
CA ARG A 120 3.02 -12.72 8.36
C ARG A 120 1.78 -11.84 8.22
N LYS A 121 0.76 -12.33 7.51
CA LYS A 121 -0.54 -11.69 7.34
C LYS A 121 -1.41 -11.89 8.58
N VAL A 122 -2.03 -10.82 9.07
CA VAL A 122 -2.97 -10.84 10.20
C VAL A 122 -4.36 -10.50 9.67
N ARG A 123 -5.27 -11.46 9.79
CA ARG A 123 -6.67 -11.32 9.36
C ARG A 123 -7.51 -10.62 10.42
N LYS A 124 -8.67 -10.10 10.01
CA LYS A 124 -9.59 -9.37 10.89
C LYS A 124 -10.08 -10.21 12.07
N SER A 125 -10.30 -11.51 11.86
CA SER A 125 -10.70 -12.45 12.91
C SER A 125 -9.65 -12.58 14.01
N GLU A 126 -8.37 -12.69 13.64
CA GLU A 126 -7.24 -12.72 14.58
C GLU A 126 -7.11 -11.40 15.34
N PHE A 127 -7.18 -10.26 14.65
CA PHE A 127 -7.16 -8.95 15.29
C PHE A 127 -8.32 -8.76 16.28
N ASN A 128 -9.52 -9.23 15.95
CA ASN A 128 -10.68 -9.10 16.82
C ASN A 128 -10.56 -9.90 18.13
N ALA A 129 -9.74 -10.95 18.16
CA ALA A 129 -9.50 -11.73 19.38
C ALA A 129 -8.67 -10.96 20.42
N ASP A 130 -7.74 -10.12 19.96
CA ASP A 130 -6.94 -9.24 20.82
C ASP A 130 -6.48 -7.98 20.06
N PRO A 131 -7.34 -6.94 19.98
CA PRO A 131 -7.01 -5.73 19.23
C PRO A 131 -5.83 -4.95 19.80
N GLY A 132 -5.58 -5.06 21.12
CA GLY A 132 -4.50 -4.35 21.80
C GLY A 132 -3.10 -4.92 21.52
N ARG A 133 -3.02 -6.14 20.96
CA ARG A 133 -1.76 -6.79 20.58
C ARG A 133 -1.08 -6.14 19.38
N TYR A 134 -1.82 -5.50 18.50
CA TYR A 134 -1.30 -4.99 17.23
C TYR A 134 -1.25 -3.47 17.23
N VAL A 135 -0.17 -2.93 16.67
CA VAL A 135 -0.01 -1.50 16.42
C VAL A 135 0.42 -1.26 14.98
N LEU A 136 0.09 -0.07 14.44
CA LEU A 136 0.62 0.41 13.17
C LEU A 136 1.82 1.31 13.45
N ARG A 137 3.04 0.84 13.14
CA ARG A 137 4.26 1.63 13.27
C ARG A 137 4.44 2.51 12.04
N LEU A 138 4.77 3.79 12.23
CA LEU A 138 4.97 4.77 11.16
C LEU A 138 6.42 5.28 11.15
N GLY A 139 7.11 5.18 10.02
CA GLY A 139 8.43 5.78 9.80
C GLY A 139 9.58 5.17 10.60
N PHE A 140 9.44 3.94 11.07
CA PHE A 140 10.51 3.28 11.82
C PHE A 140 11.65 2.81 10.89
N PRO A 141 12.93 2.92 11.33
CA PRO A 141 14.07 2.58 10.49
C PRO A 141 14.37 1.07 10.42
N ASP A 142 13.76 0.27 11.30
CA ASP A 142 13.94 -1.18 11.41
C ASP A 142 12.92 -1.98 10.58
N PHE A 143 12.19 -1.34 9.66
CA PHE A 143 11.30 -2.06 8.76
C PHE A 143 12.06 -3.08 7.92
N PRO A 144 11.46 -4.25 7.65
CA PRO A 144 12.06 -5.24 6.77
C PRO A 144 12.23 -4.66 5.36
N GLU A 145 13.18 -5.21 4.61
CA GLU A 145 13.36 -4.83 3.22
C GLU A 145 12.06 -5.11 2.44
N CYS A 146 11.55 -4.06 1.80
CA CYS A 146 10.46 -4.23 0.86
C CYS A 146 11.03 -4.88 -0.41
N PRO A 147 10.45 -5.97 -0.92
CA PRO A 147 10.98 -6.69 -2.08
C PRO A 147 11.06 -5.85 -3.38
N PHE A 148 10.48 -4.65 -3.39
CA PHE A 148 10.49 -3.72 -4.53
C PHE A 148 11.44 -2.53 -4.35
N GLY A 149 12.36 -2.60 -3.39
CA GLY A 149 13.44 -1.62 -3.20
C GLY A 149 13.04 -0.30 -2.56
N GLN A 150 11.75 -0.06 -2.33
CA GLN A 150 11.22 1.13 -1.66
C GLN A 150 10.74 0.72 -0.25
N GLY A 151 11.42 1.21 0.79
CA GLY A 151 11.10 0.86 2.18
C GLY A 151 9.64 1.15 2.56
N PHE A 152 9.10 0.36 3.49
CA PHE A 152 7.80 0.64 4.08
C PHE A 152 7.81 2.02 4.76
N THR A 153 6.74 2.81 4.64
CA THR A 153 6.53 3.98 5.53
C THR A 153 5.67 3.66 6.72
N MET A 154 4.91 2.58 6.64
CA MET A 154 4.12 2.06 7.74
C MET A 154 4.03 0.55 7.64
N LEU A 155 4.03 -0.13 8.79
CA LEU A 155 3.83 -1.57 8.84
C LEU A 155 3.18 -1.96 10.18
N GLY A 156 2.40 -3.03 10.16
CA GLY A 156 1.85 -3.61 11.38
C GLY A 156 2.95 -4.23 12.23
N PHE A 157 2.78 -4.19 13.54
CA PHE A 157 3.69 -4.81 14.49
C PHE A 157 2.91 -5.60 15.53
N ASP A 158 3.27 -6.87 15.69
CA ASP A 158 2.74 -7.76 16.71
C ASP A 158 3.55 -7.58 17.99
N THR A 159 2.97 -6.91 18.99
CA THR A 159 3.67 -6.59 20.24
C THR A 159 3.92 -7.82 21.10
N ALA A 160 3.15 -8.90 20.96
CA ALA A 160 3.36 -10.11 21.73
C ALA A 160 4.53 -10.94 21.16
N ARG A 161 4.67 -10.97 19.82
CA ARG A 161 5.74 -11.71 19.14
C ARG A 161 6.97 -10.88 18.80
N GLN A 162 6.89 -9.56 18.92
CA GLN A 162 7.95 -8.62 18.52
C GLN A 162 8.34 -8.79 17.05
N GLU A 163 7.35 -8.96 16.17
CA GLU A 163 7.55 -9.18 14.74
C GLU A 163 6.70 -8.21 13.90
N TYR A 164 7.22 -7.87 12.72
CA TYR A 164 6.47 -7.13 11.72
C TYR A 164 5.45 -8.03 11.02
N VAL A 165 4.25 -7.48 10.81
CA VAL A 165 3.10 -8.19 10.24
C VAL A 165 2.38 -7.35 9.20
N TRP A 166 1.78 -8.01 8.22
CA TRP A 166 0.88 -7.40 7.26
C TRP A 166 -0.54 -7.37 7.82
N LEU A 167 -1.00 -6.20 8.27
CA LEU A 167 -2.39 -6.00 8.68
C LEU A 167 -3.26 -5.81 7.43
N VAL A 168 -4.34 -6.58 7.32
CA VAL A 168 -5.32 -6.37 6.24
C VAL A 168 -5.97 -4.98 6.34
N THR A 169 -6.43 -4.44 5.23
CA THR A 169 -6.94 -3.06 5.12
C THR A 169 -8.00 -2.74 6.16
N LYS A 170 -8.92 -3.67 6.42
CA LYS A 170 -9.96 -3.48 7.43
C LYS A 170 -9.45 -3.32 8.85
N ILE A 171 -8.23 -3.75 9.15
CA ILE A 171 -7.57 -3.51 10.45
C ILE A 171 -6.97 -2.11 10.45
N ILE A 172 -6.32 -1.69 9.38
CA ILE A 172 -5.67 -0.36 9.28
C ILE A 172 -6.70 0.77 9.48
N GLY A 173 -7.92 0.58 8.98
CA GLY A 173 -9.04 1.51 9.17
C GLY A 173 -9.78 1.38 10.51
N ASP A 174 -9.42 0.42 11.37
CA ASP A 174 -10.10 0.20 12.65
C ASP A 174 -9.66 1.25 13.69
N GLU A 175 -10.62 1.89 14.36
CA GLU A 175 -10.36 2.91 15.39
C GLU A 175 -9.60 2.36 16.60
N ARG A 176 -9.68 1.04 16.86
CA ARG A 176 -8.95 0.38 17.95
C ARG A 176 -7.46 0.20 17.63
N LEU A 177 -7.06 0.28 16.37
CA LEU A 177 -5.66 0.12 15.99
C LEU A 177 -4.86 1.37 16.35
N GLN A 178 -3.93 1.21 17.28
CA GLN A 178 -3.06 2.31 17.69
C GLN A 178 -2.02 2.60 16.61
N ARG A 179 -1.83 3.89 16.29
CA ARG A 179 -0.81 4.38 15.38
C ARG A 179 0.36 4.92 16.20
N VAL A 180 1.55 4.36 15.98
CA VAL A 180 2.76 4.69 16.73
C VAL A 180 3.75 5.33 15.76
N PRO A 181 3.97 6.65 15.81
CA PRO A 181 5.01 7.29 15.02
C PRO A 181 6.40 7.03 15.62
N PHE A 182 7.40 6.88 14.75
CA PHE A 182 8.80 6.88 15.17
C PHE A 182 9.15 8.28 15.71
N GLN A 183 9.60 8.35 16.96
CA GLN A 183 9.94 9.62 17.61
C GLN A 183 11.43 10.00 17.48
N GLY A 184 12.26 9.14 16.90
CA GLY A 184 13.72 9.31 16.95
C GLY A 184 14.25 9.25 18.39
N GLU A 185 15.57 9.12 18.56
CA GLU A 185 16.16 9.60 19.80
C GLU A 185 16.04 11.12 19.79
N ASN A 186 15.30 11.68 20.74
CA ASN A 186 15.47 13.08 21.10
C ASN A 186 16.95 13.27 21.40
N SER A 187 17.68 13.85 20.44
CA SER A 187 18.96 14.50 20.71
C SER A 187 18.65 15.79 21.44
N GLU A 188 18.18 15.69 22.68
CA GLU A 188 18.22 16.81 23.61
C GLU A 188 19.62 16.81 24.23
N ALA A 189 20.44 17.72 23.70
CA ALA A 189 21.70 18.16 24.30
C ALA A 189 21.46 18.96 25.58
#